data_AF-A0A842VXP8-F1
#
_entry.id   AF-A0A842VXP8-F1
#
_cell.length_a   1.000
_cell.length_b   1.000
_cell.length_c   1.000
_cell.angle_alpha   90.00
_cell.angle_beta   90.00
_cell.angle_gamma   90.00
#
_symmetry.space_group_name_H-M   'P 1'
#
loop_
_entity.id
_entity.type
_entity.pdbx_description
1 polymer ?
#
loop_
_entity_poly.entity_id
_entity_poly.type
_entity_poly.pdbx_seq_one_letter_code
_entity_poly.pdbx_strand_id
1 'polypeptide(L)'
;MKVVSNMEDFIEPSQSFEDLLLKKAKLENLRPKIKKIQEKLRNESTDLVSSAIPEVAKNLSKKNRREYRKYEIKKKVESVTSFKDILTVSIPDLAKDIIELEKLKSQFVESLAIAKAYNIPLFDFPTEQDIGEKQLVYGVEPHSLHDITLCSIDGSFVTKRFQGLDITLSRAIGVIYEFNNMGKPKISYFPDKYGSENYKLSRILHNVTEEEVSSQISIERAFMEVQLVNNLISKYNGKIDAFILDGSILTEPLNLLFSQNDDLLEKYLELVKEYKKLYYLCERKGVLLIGSIKDTRSSTFRKLLSRRLPRILKKFKELKSIYSINYRPLMKYFSDIDFFHRLLKEEERSCVFSINSAGNSWLPRQLQLIKKELQNEGIFMSEYRFFATYLKPLEQDFPIRLEFFMNKRHVDVKSLKEKVMSIASLMLPISSRFKDFAMPIPQLEAHLRCKLSNSDIDTIMNILERKITQELMNYSKELLYNISNLKGVEKFDSFLLKKHFLIPKKRERYPL
;
A
#
# COMPACT_ATOMS: atom_id res chain seq x y z
N MET A 1 23.01 -31.93 9.98
CA MET A 1 22.10 -31.48 8.91
C MET A 1 22.80 -30.68 7.82
N LYS A 2 23.70 -29.72 8.12
CA LYS A 2 24.46 -28.96 7.10
C LYS A 2 25.47 -29.77 6.25
N VAL A 3 25.74 -31.03 6.58
CA VAL A 3 26.63 -31.92 5.81
C VAL A 3 25.87 -32.89 4.90
N VAL A 4 24.56 -33.10 5.15
CA VAL A 4 23.72 -33.99 4.33
C VAL A 4 22.99 -33.23 3.23
N SER A 5 22.80 -31.91 3.38
CA SER A 5 22.19 -31.04 2.37
C SER A 5 23.13 -30.59 1.25
N ASN A 6 24.42 -30.92 1.33
CA ASN A 6 25.45 -30.42 0.39
C ASN A 6 26.10 -31.54 -0.44
N MET A 7 25.51 -32.74 -0.49
CA MET A 7 26.02 -33.87 -1.27
C MET A 7 25.30 -34.07 -2.61
N GLU A 8 24.31 -33.24 -2.96
CA GLU A 8 23.65 -33.29 -4.27
C GLU A 8 24.47 -32.63 -5.40
N ASP A 9 25.55 -31.89 -5.05
CA ASP A 9 26.37 -31.14 -6.02
C ASP A 9 27.73 -31.78 -6.36
N PHE A 10 28.01 -33.00 -5.90
CA PHE A 10 29.23 -33.74 -6.28
C PHE A 10 28.88 -35.14 -6.79
N ILE A 11 28.55 -35.22 -8.07
CA ILE A 11 28.46 -36.48 -8.81
C ILE A 11 29.74 -36.60 -9.64
N GLU A 12 30.65 -37.51 -9.23
CA GLU A 12 31.70 -37.97 -10.13
C GLU A 12 31.10 -38.89 -11.20
N PRO A 13 31.55 -38.85 -12.47
CA PRO A 13 30.85 -39.46 -13.61
C PRO A 13 30.89 -41.00 -13.70
N SER A 14 31.26 -41.73 -12.64
CA SER A 14 31.60 -43.16 -12.72
C SER A 14 30.81 -44.10 -11.79
N GLN A 15 29.85 -43.62 -11.00
CA GLN A 15 29.04 -44.52 -10.15
C GLN A 15 27.81 -45.05 -10.87
N SER A 16 27.66 -46.38 -10.92
CA SER A 16 26.50 -47.02 -11.52
C SER A 16 25.22 -46.67 -10.73
N PHE A 17 24.10 -46.56 -11.44
CA PHE A 17 22.80 -46.23 -10.85
C PHE A 17 22.37 -47.23 -9.76
N GLU A 18 22.82 -48.48 -9.85
CA GLU A 18 22.56 -49.52 -8.84
C GLU A 18 23.30 -49.26 -7.53
N ASP A 19 24.53 -48.73 -7.56
CA ASP A 19 25.28 -48.37 -6.35
C ASP A 19 24.63 -47.18 -5.61
N LEU A 20 24.02 -46.25 -6.35
CA LEU A 20 23.26 -45.14 -5.80
C LEU A 20 21.97 -45.63 -5.11
N LEU A 21 21.27 -46.58 -5.71
CA LEU A 21 20.08 -47.21 -5.11
C LEU A 21 20.43 -48.00 -3.84
N LEU A 22 21.54 -48.74 -3.84
CA LEU A 22 22.00 -49.50 -2.68
C LEU A 22 22.45 -48.59 -1.52
N LYS A 23 23.13 -47.47 -1.82
CA LYS A 23 23.46 -46.44 -0.82
C LYS A 23 22.21 -45.78 -0.24
N LYS A 24 21.21 -45.48 -1.08
CA LYS A 24 19.92 -44.91 -0.65
C LYS A 24 19.16 -45.86 0.27
N ALA A 25 19.09 -47.15 -0.06
CA ALA A 25 18.46 -48.17 0.77
C ALA A 25 19.16 -48.35 2.13
N LYS A 26 20.50 -48.30 2.18
CA LYS A 26 21.27 -48.32 3.45
C LYS A 26 21.02 -47.07 4.31
N LEU A 27 20.89 -45.90 3.67
CA LEU A 27 20.57 -44.64 4.35
C LEU A 27 19.15 -44.62 4.93
N GLU A 28 18.17 -45.17 4.22
CA GLU A 28 16.80 -45.28 4.72
C GLU A 28 16.69 -46.23 5.92
N ASN A 29 17.46 -47.31 5.96
CA ASN A 29 17.53 -48.21 7.13
C ASN A 29 18.22 -47.58 8.35
N LEU A 30 19.08 -46.57 8.15
CA LEU A 30 19.76 -45.86 9.24
C LEU A 30 18.95 -44.67 9.80
N ARG A 31 18.04 -44.09 9.01
CA ARG A 31 17.18 -42.97 9.43
C ARG A 31 16.40 -43.22 10.74
N PRO A 32 15.73 -44.36 10.96
CA PRO A 32 15.00 -44.59 12.21
C PRO A 32 15.94 -44.74 13.42
N LYS A 33 17.14 -45.31 13.25
CA LYS A 33 18.15 -45.41 14.31
C LYS A 33 18.71 -44.05 14.70
N ILE A 34 19.00 -43.19 13.71
CA ILE A 34 19.45 -41.80 13.93
C ILE A 34 18.35 -41.01 14.64
N LYS A 35 17.08 -41.16 14.24
CA LYS A 35 15.95 -40.48 14.86
C LYS A 35 15.76 -40.90 16.33
N LYS A 36 15.92 -42.19 16.65
CA LYS A 36 15.89 -42.72 18.03
C LYS A 36 17.03 -42.18 18.89
N ILE A 37 18.25 -42.11 18.35
CA ILE A 37 19.42 -41.54 19.05
C ILE A 37 19.23 -40.04 19.27
N GLN A 38 18.65 -39.32 18.30
CA GLN A 38 18.35 -37.89 18.43
C GLN A 38 17.25 -37.64 19.47
N GLU A 39 16.18 -38.43 19.51
CA GLU A 39 15.17 -38.34 20.57
C GLU A 39 15.76 -38.66 21.95
N LYS A 40 16.61 -39.69 22.04
CA LYS A 40 17.28 -40.05 23.30
C LYS A 40 18.20 -38.93 23.79
N LEU A 41 19.03 -38.37 22.91
CA LEU A 41 19.89 -37.22 23.22
C LEU A 41 19.10 -35.96 23.54
N ARG A 42 17.95 -35.74 22.89
CA ARG A 42 17.08 -34.58 23.16
C ARG A 42 16.47 -34.69 24.55
N ASN A 43 15.96 -35.87 24.92
CA ASN A 43 15.35 -36.15 26.22
C ASN A 43 16.39 -36.15 27.35
N GLU A 44 17.56 -36.77 27.16
CA GLU A 44 18.66 -36.75 28.15
C GLU A 44 19.26 -35.33 28.30
N SER A 45 19.28 -34.53 27.23
CA SER A 45 19.74 -33.13 27.30
C SER A 45 18.75 -32.21 28.02
N THR A 46 17.44 -32.41 27.91
CA THR A 46 16.46 -31.52 28.55
C THR A 46 16.45 -31.61 30.08
N ASP A 47 16.73 -32.79 30.64
CA ASP A 47 16.73 -33.03 32.09
C ASP A 47 18.04 -32.60 32.78
N LEU A 48 19.18 -32.76 32.10
CA LEU A 48 20.48 -32.26 32.59
C LEU A 48 20.65 -30.74 32.39
N VAL A 49 20.07 -30.18 31.34
CA VAL A 49 20.18 -28.75 31.04
C VAL A 49 19.25 -27.93 31.95
N SER A 50 18.08 -28.43 32.35
CA SER A 50 17.19 -27.65 33.24
C SER A 50 17.74 -27.48 34.68
N SER A 51 18.55 -28.42 35.17
CA SER A 51 19.09 -28.42 36.53
C SER A 51 20.50 -27.80 36.66
N ALA A 52 21.35 -27.90 35.64
CA ALA A 52 22.75 -27.42 35.70
C ALA A 52 22.96 -25.96 35.24
N ILE A 53 22.05 -25.38 34.44
CA ILE A 53 22.29 -24.04 33.88
C ILE A 53 22.35 -22.92 34.94
N PRO A 54 21.53 -22.89 36.01
CA PRO A 54 21.60 -21.82 37.00
C PRO A 54 22.97 -21.70 37.69
N GLU A 55 23.70 -22.81 37.84
CA GLU A 55 25.04 -22.85 38.42
C GLU A 55 26.13 -22.41 37.44
N VAL A 56 26.04 -22.84 36.17
CA VAL A 56 26.97 -22.39 35.10
C VAL A 56 26.83 -20.89 34.85
N ALA A 57 25.60 -20.35 34.93
CA ALA A 57 25.33 -18.92 34.78
C ALA A 57 26.01 -18.05 35.87
N LYS A 58 26.26 -18.59 37.06
CA LYS A 58 27.03 -17.91 38.12
C LYS A 58 28.52 -17.80 37.81
N ASN A 59 29.07 -18.60 36.89
CA ASN A 59 30.48 -18.54 36.50
C ASN A 59 30.71 -17.87 35.13
N LEU A 60 29.64 -17.48 34.43
CA LEU A 60 29.73 -16.75 33.17
C LEU A 60 30.34 -15.35 33.38
N SER A 61 31.11 -14.89 32.39
CA SER A 61 31.55 -13.50 32.29
C SER A 61 30.34 -12.55 32.27
N LYS A 62 30.54 -11.29 32.66
CA LYS A 62 29.46 -10.28 32.71
C LYS A 62 28.71 -10.14 31.37
N LYS A 63 29.41 -10.31 30.23
CA LYS A 63 28.83 -10.33 28.89
C LYS A 63 27.93 -11.55 28.66
N ASN A 64 28.43 -12.74 29.00
CA ASN A 64 27.68 -13.98 28.79
C ASN A 64 26.48 -14.11 29.74
N ARG A 65 26.56 -13.58 30.97
CA ARG A 65 25.38 -13.48 31.87
C ARG A 65 24.28 -12.59 31.30
N ARG A 66 24.63 -11.51 30.60
CA ARG A 66 23.65 -10.64 29.93
C ARG A 66 22.98 -11.37 28.77
N GLU A 67 23.76 -12.04 27.93
CA GLU A 67 23.22 -12.86 26.81
C GLU A 67 22.33 -14.00 27.32
N TYR A 68 22.73 -14.68 28.39
CA TYR A 68 21.94 -15.74 29.00
C TYR A 68 20.61 -15.23 29.58
N ARG A 69 20.62 -14.08 30.29
CA ARG A 69 19.38 -13.44 30.76
C ARG A 69 18.45 -13.05 29.61
N LYS A 70 18.99 -12.55 28.49
CA LYS A 70 18.20 -12.27 27.28
C LYS A 70 17.54 -13.54 26.75
N TYR A 71 18.27 -14.65 26.73
CA TYR A 71 17.73 -15.95 26.31
C TYR A 71 16.61 -16.45 27.24
N GLU A 72 16.80 -16.38 28.57
CA GLU A 72 15.76 -16.78 29.53
C GLU A 72 14.50 -15.93 29.42
N ILE A 73 14.64 -14.61 29.29
CA ILE A 73 13.50 -13.69 29.08
C ILE A 73 12.78 -14.07 27.80
N LYS A 74 13.51 -14.27 26.70
CA LYS A 74 12.92 -14.67 25.42
C LYS A 74 12.16 -15.99 25.51
N LYS A 75 12.75 -17.00 26.15
CA LYS A 75 12.10 -18.30 26.36
C LYS A 75 10.85 -18.18 27.25
N LYS A 76 10.91 -17.32 28.28
CA LYS A 76 9.78 -17.05 29.17
C LYS A 76 8.65 -16.37 28.40
N VAL A 77 8.95 -15.34 27.61
CA VAL A 77 8.00 -14.64 26.72
C VAL A 77 7.37 -15.61 25.72
N GLU A 78 8.15 -16.51 25.11
CA GLU A 78 7.66 -17.54 24.17
C GLU A 78 6.75 -18.59 24.84
N SER A 79 6.87 -18.79 26.15
CA SER A 79 6.06 -19.73 26.94
C SER A 79 4.83 -19.11 27.61
N VAL A 80 4.60 -17.80 27.45
CA VAL A 80 3.46 -17.11 28.08
C VAL A 80 2.14 -17.58 27.46
N THR A 81 1.24 -18.11 28.28
CA THR A 81 -0.13 -18.50 27.86
C THR A 81 -1.22 -17.67 28.53
N SER A 82 -0.91 -16.93 29.61
CA SER A 82 -1.90 -16.15 30.35
C SER A 82 -1.89 -14.67 29.94
N PHE A 83 -3.06 -14.04 29.90
CA PHE A 83 -3.19 -12.60 29.62
C PHE A 83 -2.43 -11.74 30.64
N LYS A 84 -2.42 -12.15 31.90
CA LYS A 84 -1.67 -11.46 32.97
C LYS A 84 -0.17 -11.43 32.68
N ASP A 85 0.40 -12.54 32.22
CA ASP A 85 1.81 -12.62 31.87
C ASP A 85 2.12 -11.81 30.59
N ILE A 86 1.19 -11.74 29.63
CA ILE A 86 1.35 -10.85 28.46
C ILE A 86 1.50 -9.41 28.92
N LEU A 87 0.60 -8.94 29.81
CA LEU A 87 0.61 -7.56 30.30
C LEU A 87 1.85 -7.24 31.15
N THR A 88 2.30 -8.19 31.97
CA THR A 88 3.34 -7.94 32.99
C THR A 88 4.77 -8.30 32.52
N VAL A 89 4.90 -9.17 31.52
CA VAL A 89 6.19 -9.64 31.01
C VAL A 89 6.39 -9.27 29.54
N SER A 90 5.49 -9.70 28.66
CA SER A 90 5.68 -9.55 27.21
C SER A 90 5.58 -8.11 26.74
N ILE A 91 4.62 -7.33 27.23
CA ILE A 91 4.47 -5.91 26.86
C ILE A 91 5.68 -5.07 27.31
N PRO A 92 6.15 -5.14 28.57
CA PRO A 92 7.35 -4.40 28.97
C PRO A 92 8.62 -4.80 28.20
N ASP A 93 8.76 -6.07 27.83
CA ASP A 93 9.90 -6.54 27.02
C ASP A 93 9.82 -5.99 25.59
N LEU A 94 8.65 -6.11 24.95
CA LEU A 94 8.39 -5.52 23.63
C LEU A 94 8.61 -4.01 23.63
N ALA A 95 8.19 -3.30 24.68
CA ALA A 95 8.41 -1.87 24.82
C ALA A 95 9.90 -1.52 24.88
N LYS A 96 10.73 -2.33 25.55
CA LYS A 96 12.19 -2.12 25.57
C LYS A 96 12.80 -2.32 24.20
N ASP A 97 12.39 -3.37 23.48
CA ASP A 97 12.86 -3.64 22.12
C ASP A 97 12.50 -2.50 21.16
N ILE A 98 11.27 -1.97 21.27
CA ILE A 98 10.82 -0.80 20.51
C ILE A 98 11.70 0.41 20.86
N ILE A 99 11.91 0.72 22.14
CA ILE A 99 12.73 1.86 22.57
C ILE A 99 14.17 1.73 22.07
N GLU A 100 14.77 0.54 22.13
CA GLU A 100 16.13 0.30 21.63
C GLU A 100 16.20 0.53 20.11
N LEU A 101 15.22 -0.01 19.37
CA LEU A 101 15.12 0.21 17.93
C LEU A 101 14.96 1.70 17.59
N GLU A 102 14.12 2.42 18.31
CA GLU A 102 13.86 3.85 18.11
C GLU A 102 15.09 4.72 18.40
N LYS A 103 15.89 4.35 19.41
CA LYS A 103 17.20 4.99 19.65
C LYS A 103 18.16 4.77 18.50
N LEU A 104 18.27 3.54 17.98
CA LEU A 104 19.13 3.22 16.84
C LEU A 104 18.70 3.96 15.58
N LYS A 105 17.39 4.06 15.32
CA LYS A 105 16.84 4.86 14.22
C LYS A 105 17.23 6.34 14.35
N SER A 106 17.07 6.91 15.54
CA SER A 106 17.39 8.31 15.80
C SER A 106 18.88 8.60 15.60
N GLN A 107 19.76 7.77 16.16
CA GLN A 107 21.21 7.88 15.96
C GLN A 107 21.62 7.79 14.48
N PHE A 108 20.94 6.92 13.71
CA PHE A 108 21.19 6.79 12.28
C PHE A 108 20.78 8.05 11.51
N VAL A 109 19.60 8.61 11.80
CA VAL A 109 19.12 9.84 11.16
C VAL A 109 19.96 11.05 11.57
N GLU A 110 20.33 11.19 12.84
CA GLU A 110 21.24 12.23 13.33
C GLU A 110 22.59 12.18 12.59
N SER A 111 23.13 10.97 12.38
CA SER A 111 24.35 10.79 11.60
C SER A 111 24.19 11.24 10.14
N LEU A 112 23.01 11.10 9.55
CA LEU A 112 22.71 11.62 8.21
C LEU A 112 22.38 13.11 8.20
N ALA A 113 21.86 13.68 9.29
CA ALA A 113 21.62 15.11 9.43
C ALA A 113 22.93 15.92 9.39
N ILE A 114 24.07 15.30 9.73
CA ILE A 114 25.41 15.84 9.46
C ILE A 114 25.58 16.14 7.97
N ALA A 115 25.17 15.23 7.07
CA ALA A 115 25.25 15.47 5.63
C ALA A 115 24.44 16.71 5.20
N LYS A 116 23.28 16.92 5.82
CA LYS A 116 22.46 18.10 5.60
C LYS A 116 23.16 19.37 6.09
N ALA A 117 23.71 19.36 7.30
CA ALA A 117 24.40 20.53 7.87
C ALA A 117 25.61 20.97 7.04
N TYR A 118 26.35 20.02 6.45
CA TYR A 118 27.50 20.30 5.60
C TYR A 118 27.18 20.36 4.10
N ASN A 119 25.90 20.35 3.69
CA ASN A 119 25.46 20.37 2.29
C ASN A 119 26.14 19.30 1.41
N ILE A 120 26.40 18.12 1.97
CA ILE A 120 27.14 17.05 1.31
C ILE A 120 26.34 16.54 0.09
N PRO A 121 26.93 16.53 -1.12
CA PRO A 121 26.26 16.04 -2.33
C PRO A 121 26.29 14.51 -2.36
N LEU A 122 25.44 13.89 -1.53
CA LEU A 122 25.37 12.44 -1.31
C LEU A 122 25.18 11.63 -2.59
N PHE A 123 24.56 12.19 -3.63
CA PHE A 123 24.21 11.46 -4.85
C PHE A 123 24.96 11.91 -6.09
N ASP A 124 26.09 12.59 -5.92
CA ASP A 124 26.96 12.98 -7.03
C ASP A 124 27.77 11.78 -7.56
N PHE A 125 27.07 10.90 -8.28
CA PHE A 125 27.59 9.70 -8.93
C PHE A 125 27.14 9.64 -10.41
N PRO A 126 28.07 9.42 -11.38
CA PRO A 126 27.77 9.55 -12.82
C PRO A 126 26.72 8.58 -13.38
N THR A 127 26.44 7.46 -12.70
CA THR A 127 25.70 6.32 -13.26
C THR A 127 24.26 6.19 -12.76
N GLU A 128 23.76 7.17 -12.00
CA GLU A 128 22.65 6.91 -11.09
C GLU A 128 21.40 7.79 -11.38
N GLN A 129 20.67 7.48 -12.46
CA GLN A 129 19.47 8.21 -12.91
C GLN A 129 18.26 8.14 -11.93
N ASP A 130 18.35 7.38 -10.83
CA ASP A 130 17.21 7.10 -9.95
C ASP A 130 16.96 8.19 -8.91
N ILE A 131 17.96 9.02 -8.61
CA ILE A 131 17.82 10.17 -7.70
C ILE A 131 18.21 11.39 -8.52
N GLY A 132 17.26 12.31 -8.69
CA GLY A 132 17.41 13.45 -9.60
C GLY A 132 18.21 14.61 -9.02
N GLU A 133 18.60 14.52 -7.75
CA GLU A 133 19.09 15.61 -6.95
C GLU A 133 20.30 15.21 -6.09
N LYS A 134 21.24 16.13 -5.86
CA LYS A 134 22.53 15.81 -5.23
C LYS A 134 22.47 15.72 -3.71
N GLN A 135 21.69 16.62 -3.08
CA GLN A 135 21.46 16.67 -1.63
C GLN A 135 20.23 15.86 -1.25
N LEU A 136 20.12 15.51 0.03
CA LEU A 136 19.01 14.72 0.57
C LEU A 136 17.78 15.54 0.93
N VAL A 137 17.97 16.82 1.24
CA VAL A 137 16.96 17.73 1.78
C VAL A 137 17.08 19.08 1.09
N TYR A 138 15.94 19.71 0.81
CA TYR A 138 15.85 21.04 0.21
C TYR A 138 14.80 21.85 0.97
N GLY A 139 15.08 23.14 1.22
CA GLY A 139 14.07 24.07 1.71
C GLY A 139 13.02 24.37 0.64
N VAL A 140 11.80 24.68 1.07
CA VAL A 140 10.65 24.99 0.22
C VAL A 140 10.08 26.33 0.66
N GLU A 141 10.10 27.31 -0.23
CA GLU A 141 9.41 28.56 0.01
C GLU A 141 7.95 28.43 -0.46
N PRO A 142 6.97 28.90 0.32
CA PRO A 142 5.57 28.81 -0.08
C PRO A 142 5.30 29.67 -1.32
N HIS A 143 4.60 29.10 -2.30
CA HIS A 143 4.16 29.85 -3.46
C HIS A 143 2.90 30.65 -3.13
N SER A 144 2.78 31.83 -3.73
CA SER A 144 1.55 32.61 -3.66
C SER A 144 0.42 31.83 -4.33
N LEU A 145 -0.71 31.65 -3.64
CA LEU A 145 -1.89 31.01 -4.24
C LEU A 145 -2.70 31.97 -5.12
N HIS A 146 -2.29 33.24 -5.27
CA HIS A 146 -3.04 34.23 -6.02
C HIS A 146 -3.19 33.82 -7.49
N ASP A 147 -4.42 33.87 -7.99
CA ASP A 147 -4.80 33.50 -9.36
C ASP A 147 -4.50 32.04 -9.74
N ILE A 148 -4.46 31.14 -8.74
CA ILE A 148 -4.31 29.70 -8.95
C ILE A 148 -5.64 28.99 -8.73
N THR A 149 -5.95 28.05 -9.62
CA THR A 149 -7.10 27.16 -9.52
C THR A 149 -6.63 25.72 -9.30
N LEU A 150 -6.97 25.16 -8.14
CA LEU A 150 -6.63 23.79 -7.76
C LEU A 150 -7.89 22.93 -7.75
N CYS A 151 -7.75 21.67 -8.15
CA CYS A 151 -8.82 20.69 -8.00
C CYS A 151 -8.33 19.45 -7.27
N SER A 152 -9.01 19.09 -6.18
CA SER A 152 -8.80 17.80 -5.52
C SER A 152 -9.92 16.83 -5.83
N ILE A 153 -9.57 15.56 -6.00
CA ILE A 153 -10.52 14.48 -6.25
C ILE A 153 -10.34 13.41 -5.19
N ASP A 154 -11.47 12.94 -4.65
CA ASP A 154 -11.51 11.77 -3.78
C ASP A 154 -12.75 10.92 -4.09
N GLY A 155 -12.63 9.63 -3.83
CA GLY A 155 -13.65 8.61 -4.01
C GLY A 155 -13.96 7.88 -2.70
N SER A 156 -15.24 7.60 -2.47
CA SER A 156 -15.70 6.76 -1.37
C SER A 156 -16.50 5.59 -1.91
N PHE A 157 -16.51 4.52 -1.15
CA PHE A 157 -17.39 3.39 -1.36
C PHE A 157 -17.97 2.89 -0.04
N VAL A 158 -19.06 2.13 -0.14
CA VAL A 158 -19.60 1.33 0.95
C VAL A 158 -20.10 0.02 0.34
N THR A 159 -19.84 -1.09 1.02
CA THR A 159 -20.17 -2.43 0.52
C THR A 159 -21.05 -3.15 1.52
N LYS A 160 -22.06 -3.86 1.01
CA LYS A 160 -22.96 -4.69 1.82
C LYS A 160 -23.20 -6.02 1.13
N ARG A 161 -23.11 -7.09 1.92
CA ARG A 161 -23.40 -8.45 1.46
C ARG A 161 -24.90 -8.70 1.49
N PHE A 162 -25.44 -9.24 0.40
CA PHE A 162 -26.86 -9.56 0.23
C PHE A 162 -27.03 -10.91 -0.47
N GLN A 163 -27.56 -11.90 0.25
CA GLN A 163 -27.83 -13.24 -0.28
C GLN A 163 -26.61 -13.89 -0.99
N GLY A 164 -25.41 -13.67 -0.47
CA GLY A 164 -24.17 -14.18 -1.05
C GLY A 164 -23.52 -13.28 -2.10
N LEU A 165 -24.18 -12.20 -2.52
CA LEU A 165 -23.67 -11.18 -3.43
C LEU A 165 -23.04 -10.03 -2.65
N ASP A 166 -21.96 -9.45 -3.15
CA ASP A 166 -21.44 -8.19 -2.63
C ASP A 166 -21.92 -7.03 -3.48
N ILE A 167 -22.63 -6.09 -2.86
CA ILE A 167 -23.15 -4.89 -3.52
C ILE A 167 -22.34 -3.71 -3.01
N THR A 168 -21.76 -2.95 -3.94
CA THR A 168 -20.95 -1.78 -3.62
C THR A 168 -21.59 -0.53 -4.21
N LEU A 169 -21.75 0.48 -3.37
CA LEU A 169 -22.11 1.83 -3.76
C LEU A 169 -20.85 2.69 -3.70
N SER A 170 -20.49 3.30 -4.82
CA SER A 170 -19.31 4.16 -4.95
C SER A 170 -19.71 5.56 -5.43
N ARG A 171 -18.94 6.56 -5.03
CA ARG A 171 -19.08 7.97 -5.46
C ARG A 171 -17.71 8.62 -5.51
N ALA A 172 -17.47 9.47 -6.51
CA ALA A 172 -16.30 10.35 -6.55
C ALA A 172 -16.72 11.81 -6.77
N ILE A 173 -16.00 12.74 -6.16
CA ILE A 173 -16.26 14.18 -6.28
C ILE A 173 -14.97 14.95 -6.53
N GLY A 174 -15.06 16.00 -7.34
CA GLY A 174 -14.01 16.98 -7.53
C GLY A 174 -14.36 18.27 -6.79
N VAL A 175 -13.41 18.79 -6.03
CA VAL A 175 -13.53 20.07 -5.34
C VAL A 175 -12.55 21.05 -5.94
N ILE A 176 -13.04 22.17 -6.45
CA ILE A 176 -12.27 23.18 -7.18
C ILE A 176 -12.14 24.41 -6.29
N TYR A 177 -10.91 24.80 -5.98
CA TYR A 177 -10.56 26.00 -5.25
C TYR A 177 -9.98 27.02 -6.24
N GLU A 178 -10.70 28.13 -6.43
CA GLU A 178 -10.24 29.30 -7.18
C GLU A 178 -9.71 30.34 -6.18
N PHE A 179 -8.39 30.45 -6.05
CA PHE A 179 -7.77 31.42 -5.15
C PHE A 179 -7.65 32.78 -5.85
N ASN A 180 -8.38 33.78 -5.33
CA ASN A 180 -8.37 35.13 -5.87
C ASN A 180 -7.59 36.10 -4.96
N ASN A 181 -7.31 37.30 -5.47
CA ASN A 181 -6.62 38.36 -4.73
C ASN A 181 -7.38 38.90 -3.50
N MET A 182 -8.62 38.48 -3.28
CA MET A 182 -9.49 38.94 -2.17
C MET A 182 -9.47 38.01 -0.95
N GLY A 183 -8.54 37.05 -0.90
CA GLY A 183 -8.14 36.33 0.31
C GLY A 183 -8.95 35.07 0.64
N LYS A 184 -10.21 34.94 0.23
CA LYS A 184 -10.99 33.70 0.40
C LYS A 184 -11.13 32.96 -0.94
N PRO A 185 -10.71 31.69 -1.03
CA PRO A 185 -10.89 30.93 -2.25
C PRO A 185 -12.39 30.73 -2.53
N LYS A 186 -12.78 30.86 -3.80
CA LYS A 186 -14.10 30.45 -4.25
C LYS A 186 -14.07 28.94 -4.45
N ILE A 187 -14.95 28.24 -3.75
CA ILE A 187 -15.02 26.78 -3.78
C ILE A 187 -16.23 26.37 -4.64
N SER A 188 -15.98 25.52 -5.62
CA SER A 188 -17.02 24.88 -6.42
C SER A 188 -16.80 23.37 -6.46
N TYR A 189 -17.81 22.63 -6.91
CA TYR A 189 -17.85 21.18 -6.86
C TYR A 189 -18.22 20.62 -8.23
N PHE A 190 -17.71 19.43 -8.55
CA PHE A 190 -18.03 18.71 -9.77
C PHE A 190 -18.25 17.22 -9.48
N PRO A 191 -19.30 16.59 -10.04
CA PRO A 191 -20.31 17.19 -10.94
C PRO A 191 -21.21 18.24 -10.28
N ASP A 192 -21.51 18.05 -9.00
CA ASP A 192 -22.32 18.93 -8.17
C ASP A 192 -21.83 18.89 -6.71
N LYS A 193 -22.44 19.68 -5.82
CA LYS A 193 -22.05 19.81 -4.40
C LYS A 193 -22.07 18.49 -3.61
N TYR A 194 -22.93 17.56 -4.02
CA TYR A 194 -23.15 16.28 -3.36
C TYR A 194 -22.61 15.10 -4.19
N GLY A 195 -22.03 15.35 -5.36
CA GLY A 195 -21.66 14.31 -6.32
C GLY A 195 -22.83 13.44 -6.76
N SER A 196 -24.06 13.98 -6.74
CA SER A 196 -25.31 13.28 -7.08
C SER A 196 -25.31 12.67 -8.47
N GLU A 197 -24.59 13.27 -9.41
CA GLU A 197 -24.49 12.77 -10.79
C GLU A 197 -23.32 11.78 -11.02
N ASN A 198 -22.57 11.39 -9.99
CA ASN A 198 -21.40 10.51 -10.13
C ASN A 198 -21.40 9.36 -9.10
N TYR A 199 -22.57 8.72 -8.94
CA TYR A 199 -22.72 7.46 -8.21
C TYR A 199 -22.56 6.26 -9.15
N LYS A 200 -21.98 5.17 -8.63
CA LYS A 200 -21.91 3.87 -9.29
C LYS A 200 -22.37 2.79 -8.33
N LEU A 201 -23.34 2.00 -8.75
CA LEU A 201 -23.75 0.79 -8.05
C LEU A 201 -23.16 -0.41 -8.79
N SER A 202 -22.28 -1.15 -8.14
CA SER A 202 -21.69 -2.38 -8.67
C SER A 202 -22.10 -3.59 -7.83
N ARG A 203 -22.03 -4.76 -8.46
CA ARG A 203 -22.34 -6.05 -7.83
C ARG A 203 -21.29 -7.06 -8.22
N ILE A 204 -20.97 -7.95 -7.28
CA ILE A 204 -20.10 -9.10 -7.50
C ILE A 204 -20.97 -10.34 -7.36
N LEU A 205 -21.17 -11.03 -8.49
CA LEU A 205 -22.12 -12.15 -8.59
C LEU A 205 -21.48 -13.50 -8.26
N HIS A 206 -20.16 -13.60 -8.38
CA HIS A 206 -19.42 -14.82 -8.16
C HIS A 206 -18.94 -14.91 -6.72
N ASN A 207 -18.82 -16.13 -6.20
CA ASN A 207 -18.19 -16.37 -4.90
C ASN A 207 -16.68 -16.13 -5.02
N VAL A 208 -16.28 -14.89 -4.76
CA VAL A 208 -14.88 -14.46 -4.75
C VAL A 208 -14.39 -14.33 -3.31
N THR A 209 -13.07 -14.26 -3.15
CA THR A 209 -12.43 -14.01 -1.85
C THR A 209 -12.61 -12.56 -1.42
N GLU A 210 -12.52 -12.28 -0.11
CA GLU A 210 -12.57 -10.90 0.41
C GLU A 210 -11.45 -10.01 -0.17
N GLU A 211 -10.29 -10.60 -0.48
CA GLU A 211 -9.18 -9.90 -1.14
C GLU A 211 -9.54 -9.44 -2.55
N GLU A 212 -10.22 -10.30 -3.33
CA GLU A 212 -10.70 -9.96 -4.68
C GLU A 212 -11.80 -8.89 -4.63
N VAL A 213 -12.75 -8.98 -3.69
CA VAL A 213 -13.76 -7.94 -3.47
C VAL A 213 -13.10 -6.60 -3.17
N SER A 214 -12.19 -6.56 -2.19
CA SER A 214 -11.46 -5.35 -1.81
C SER A 214 -10.68 -4.77 -2.99
N SER A 215 -10.11 -5.64 -3.82
CA SER A 215 -9.32 -5.26 -4.98
C SER A 215 -10.17 -4.67 -6.11
N GLN A 216 -11.32 -5.29 -6.39
CA GLN A 216 -12.28 -4.77 -7.35
C GLN A 216 -12.80 -3.39 -6.93
N ILE A 217 -13.15 -3.24 -5.66
CA ILE A 217 -13.60 -1.95 -5.11
C ILE A 217 -12.52 -0.88 -5.27
N SER A 218 -11.26 -1.21 -4.98
CA SER A 218 -10.13 -0.29 -5.15
C SER A 218 -9.96 0.15 -6.60
N ILE A 219 -10.04 -0.78 -7.56
CA ILE A 219 -9.99 -0.49 -9.00
C ILE A 219 -11.16 0.40 -9.41
N GLU A 220 -12.39 0.07 -9.01
CA GLU A 220 -13.57 0.83 -9.37
C GLU A 220 -13.53 2.25 -8.80
N ARG A 221 -13.03 2.42 -7.57
CA ARG A 221 -12.81 3.74 -6.97
C ARG A 221 -11.80 4.56 -7.77
N ALA A 222 -10.61 4.01 -8.01
CA ALA A 222 -9.56 4.68 -8.78
C ALA A 222 -10.03 5.04 -10.19
N PHE A 223 -10.82 4.16 -10.82
CA PHE A 223 -11.42 4.41 -12.13
C PHE A 223 -12.34 5.63 -12.11
N MET A 224 -13.24 5.71 -11.13
CA MET A 224 -14.15 6.85 -10.98
C MET A 224 -13.39 8.17 -10.75
N GLU A 225 -12.36 8.15 -9.91
CA GLU A 225 -11.53 9.33 -9.63
C GLU A 225 -10.80 9.82 -10.89
N VAL A 226 -10.11 8.92 -11.61
CA VAL A 226 -9.35 9.24 -12.82
C VAL A 226 -10.28 9.70 -13.95
N GLN A 227 -11.41 9.03 -14.14
CA GLN A 227 -12.40 9.43 -15.14
C GLN A 227 -12.95 10.83 -14.84
N LEU A 228 -13.19 11.14 -13.55
CA LEU A 228 -13.63 12.47 -13.14
C LEU A 228 -12.59 13.55 -13.47
N VAL A 229 -11.29 13.27 -13.24
CA VAL A 229 -10.21 14.18 -13.62
C VAL A 229 -10.16 14.39 -15.13
N ASN A 230 -10.24 13.32 -15.92
CA ASN A 230 -10.27 13.39 -17.39
C ASN A 230 -11.42 14.26 -17.90
N ASN A 231 -12.60 14.12 -17.29
CA ASN A 231 -13.78 14.92 -17.60
C ASN A 231 -13.57 16.40 -17.23
N LEU A 232 -12.99 16.67 -16.07
CA LEU A 232 -12.68 18.03 -15.61
C LEU A 232 -11.67 18.74 -16.51
N ILE A 233 -10.56 18.07 -16.87
CA ILE A 233 -9.57 18.64 -17.80
C ILE A 233 -10.23 19.02 -19.13
N SER A 234 -11.09 18.14 -19.65
CA SER A 234 -11.79 18.35 -20.92
C SER A 234 -12.80 19.50 -20.83
N LYS A 235 -13.59 19.57 -19.74
CA LYS A 235 -14.64 20.57 -19.53
C LYS A 235 -14.10 21.97 -19.26
N TYR A 236 -13.05 22.08 -18.43
CA TYR A 236 -12.51 23.37 -17.99
C TYR A 236 -11.41 23.92 -18.91
N ASN A 237 -10.97 23.16 -19.91
CA ASN A 237 -10.08 23.59 -20.99
C ASN A 237 -8.84 24.42 -20.53
N GLY A 238 -8.16 23.97 -19.48
CA GLY A 238 -6.95 24.61 -18.96
C GLY A 238 -7.18 25.72 -17.92
N LYS A 239 -8.41 25.90 -17.42
CA LYS A 239 -8.68 26.80 -16.28
C LYS A 239 -8.24 26.26 -14.91
N ILE A 240 -7.83 24.99 -14.83
CA ILE A 240 -7.37 24.36 -13.60
C ILE A 240 -5.86 24.14 -13.75
N ASP A 241 -5.07 24.69 -12.84
CA ASP A 241 -3.61 24.67 -12.89
C ASP A 241 -3.03 23.35 -12.36
N ALA A 242 -3.68 22.78 -11.35
CA ALA A 242 -3.26 21.49 -10.80
C ALA A 242 -4.44 20.63 -10.32
N PHE A 243 -4.30 19.33 -10.55
CA PHE A 243 -5.11 18.28 -9.97
C PHE A 243 -4.35 17.54 -8.87
N ILE A 244 -5.00 17.33 -7.74
CA ILE A 244 -4.47 16.62 -6.58
C ILE A 244 -5.33 15.37 -6.35
N LEU A 245 -4.73 14.20 -6.47
CA LEU A 245 -5.36 12.92 -6.16
C LEU A 245 -5.06 12.51 -4.71
N ASP A 246 -6.08 11.99 -4.01
CA ASP A 246 -5.88 11.30 -2.73
C ASP A 246 -5.29 9.91 -2.97
N GLY A 247 -3.96 9.85 -3.06
CA GLY A 247 -3.24 8.62 -3.29
C GLY A 247 -2.21 8.70 -4.41
N SER A 248 -1.77 7.51 -4.82
CA SER A 248 -0.76 7.31 -5.86
C SER A 248 -1.28 7.78 -7.22
N ILE A 249 -0.43 8.43 -8.01
CA ILE A 249 -0.75 8.68 -9.42
C ILE A 249 -0.56 7.45 -10.29
N LEU A 250 -0.05 6.35 -9.73
CA LEU A 250 0.13 5.07 -10.39
C LEU A 250 -0.98 4.09 -10.00
N THR A 251 -1.34 3.20 -10.93
CA THR A 251 -2.27 2.10 -10.70
C THR A 251 -1.71 1.04 -9.72
N GLU A 252 -2.36 0.85 -8.59
CA GLU A 252 -2.23 -0.37 -7.77
C GLU A 252 -3.37 -1.36 -8.13
N PRO A 253 -3.28 -2.70 -7.93
CA PRO A 253 -2.19 -3.55 -7.46
C PRO A 253 -1.88 -4.77 -8.36
N LEU A 254 -0.61 -5.19 -8.37
CA LEU A 254 -0.05 -6.23 -9.24
C LEU A 254 -0.44 -7.68 -8.93
N ASN A 255 -0.85 -7.97 -7.69
CA ASN A 255 -1.31 -9.30 -7.29
C ASN A 255 -2.50 -9.75 -8.16
N LEU A 256 -3.30 -8.80 -8.65
CA LEU A 256 -4.47 -9.07 -9.49
C LEU A 256 -4.14 -9.47 -10.92
N LEU A 257 -3.01 -9.01 -11.46
CA LEU A 257 -2.52 -9.50 -12.75
C LEU A 257 -2.15 -10.99 -12.70
N PHE A 258 -2.05 -11.57 -11.49
CA PHE A 258 -1.87 -13.00 -11.26
C PHE A 258 -3.14 -13.69 -10.77
N SER A 259 -4.24 -12.95 -10.57
CA SER A 259 -5.54 -13.56 -10.29
C SER A 259 -6.03 -14.27 -11.56
N GLN A 260 -6.66 -15.44 -11.43
CA GLN A 260 -7.32 -16.12 -12.54
C GLN A 260 -8.72 -15.54 -12.81
N ASN A 261 -8.90 -14.25 -12.53
CA ASN A 261 -10.18 -13.56 -12.58
C ASN A 261 -10.18 -12.58 -13.76
N ASP A 262 -10.67 -13.06 -14.90
CA ASP A 262 -10.67 -12.31 -16.15
C ASP A 262 -11.48 -11.00 -16.06
N ASP A 263 -12.61 -11.00 -15.35
CA ASP A 263 -13.44 -9.80 -15.13
C ASP A 263 -12.66 -8.70 -14.40
N LEU A 264 -11.87 -9.09 -13.39
CA LEU A 264 -11.07 -8.15 -12.61
C LEU A 264 -9.89 -7.60 -13.44
N LEU A 265 -9.29 -8.46 -14.27
CA LEU A 265 -8.25 -8.07 -15.22
C LEU A 265 -8.78 -7.06 -16.24
N GLU A 266 -9.97 -7.30 -16.81
CA GLU A 266 -10.60 -6.39 -17.77
C GLU A 266 -10.80 -5.00 -17.17
N LYS A 267 -11.41 -4.92 -15.97
CA LYS A 267 -11.58 -3.65 -15.24
C LYS A 267 -10.25 -2.95 -14.95
N TYR A 268 -9.22 -3.72 -14.61
CA TYR A 268 -7.89 -3.17 -14.39
C TYR A 268 -7.28 -2.61 -15.69
N LEU A 269 -7.46 -3.28 -16.83
CA LEU A 269 -7.00 -2.77 -18.12
C LEU A 269 -7.74 -1.50 -18.54
N GLU A 270 -9.04 -1.39 -18.27
CA GLU A 270 -9.80 -0.15 -18.46
C GLU A 270 -9.24 1.00 -17.61
N LEU A 271 -8.93 0.73 -16.34
CA LEU A 271 -8.28 1.70 -15.46
C LEU A 271 -6.94 2.19 -16.03
N VAL A 272 -6.11 1.27 -16.54
CA VAL A 272 -4.83 1.63 -17.19
C VAL A 272 -5.05 2.52 -18.41
N LYS A 273 -6.09 2.28 -19.22
CA LYS A 273 -6.45 3.13 -20.36
C LYS A 273 -6.85 4.54 -19.92
N GLU A 274 -7.61 4.67 -18.84
CA GLU A 274 -8.00 5.98 -18.29
C GLU A 274 -6.82 6.74 -17.68
N TYR A 275 -5.90 6.07 -16.99
CA TYR A 275 -4.63 6.69 -16.55
C TYR A 275 -3.77 7.14 -17.73
N LYS A 276 -3.78 6.36 -18.83
CA LYS A 276 -3.09 6.75 -20.06
C LYS A 276 -3.65 8.05 -20.63
N LYS A 277 -4.97 8.14 -20.73
CA LYS A 277 -5.65 9.36 -21.14
C LYS A 277 -5.33 10.53 -20.19
N LEU A 278 -5.28 10.29 -18.88
CA LEU A 278 -4.98 11.29 -17.86
C LEU A 278 -3.61 11.94 -18.06
N TYR A 279 -2.52 11.15 -18.13
CA TYR A 279 -1.20 11.76 -18.27
C TYR A 279 -1.05 12.52 -19.59
N TYR A 280 -1.62 11.98 -20.68
CA TYR A 280 -1.62 12.65 -21.98
C TYR A 280 -2.37 13.99 -21.95
N LEU A 281 -3.55 14.02 -21.33
CA LEU A 281 -4.35 15.24 -21.20
C LEU A 281 -3.63 16.29 -20.33
N CYS A 282 -3.07 15.87 -19.19
CA CYS A 282 -2.29 16.76 -18.32
C CYS A 282 -1.07 17.34 -19.05
N GLU A 283 -0.29 16.52 -19.77
CA GLU A 283 0.86 17.01 -20.54
C GLU A 283 0.42 17.99 -21.63
N ARG A 284 -0.55 17.60 -22.47
CA ARG A 284 -1.02 18.42 -23.60
C ARG A 284 -1.61 19.76 -23.13
N LYS A 285 -2.28 19.79 -21.98
CA LYS A 285 -2.92 20.99 -21.44
C LYS A 285 -2.02 21.77 -20.48
N GLY A 286 -0.81 21.29 -20.20
CA GLY A 286 0.12 21.93 -19.27
C GLY A 286 -0.37 21.94 -17.83
N VAL A 287 -1.24 20.99 -17.45
CA VAL A 287 -1.83 20.92 -16.10
C VAL A 287 -0.97 20.02 -15.21
N LEU A 288 -0.72 20.46 -13.98
CA LEU A 288 0.00 19.65 -13.00
C LEU A 288 -0.91 18.53 -12.47
N LEU A 289 -0.38 17.31 -12.39
CA LEU A 289 -1.01 16.19 -11.70
C LEU A 289 -0.14 15.79 -10.53
N ILE A 290 -0.73 15.78 -9.34
CA ILE A 290 -0.03 15.55 -8.07
C ILE A 290 -0.76 14.42 -7.32
N GLY A 291 -0.05 13.35 -7.00
CA GLY A 291 -0.52 12.36 -6.04
C GLY A 291 -0.09 12.77 -4.66
N SER A 292 -1.04 12.93 -3.73
CA SER A 292 -0.79 13.33 -2.35
C SER A 292 -1.09 12.15 -1.43
N ILE A 293 -0.05 11.56 -0.83
CA ILE A 293 -0.16 10.32 -0.06
C ILE A 293 0.34 10.55 1.36
N LYS A 294 -0.55 10.41 2.35
CA LYS A 294 -0.20 10.46 3.78
C LYS A 294 0.21 9.08 4.32
N ASP A 295 -0.56 8.04 3.98
CA ASP A 295 -0.39 6.70 4.55
C ASP A 295 0.39 5.78 3.61
N THR A 296 1.69 6.04 3.45
CA THR A 296 2.56 5.19 2.61
C THR A 296 3.43 4.25 3.45
N ARG A 297 3.42 2.96 3.08
CA ARG A 297 4.38 1.95 3.57
C ARG A 297 5.56 1.75 2.61
N SER A 298 5.76 2.69 1.68
CA SER A 298 6.85 2.62 0.72
C SER A 298 8.20 2.46 1.40
N SER A 299 9.06 1.69 0.73
CA SER A 299 10.47 1.51 1.10
C SER A 299 11.40 1.78 -0.08
N THR A 300 10.88 2.43 -1.13
CA THR A 300 11.58 2.68 -2.39
C THR A 300 12.83 3.51 -2.14
N PHE A 301 12.69 4.65 -1.46
CA PHE A 301 13.84 5.52 -1.20
C PHE A 301 14.85 4.84 -0.28
N ARG A 302 14.40 4.24 0.82
CA ARG A 302 15.23 3.48 1.76
C ARG A 302 16.04 2.38 1.08
N LYS A 303 15.45 1.66 0.12
CA LYS A 303 16.15 0.64 -0.68
C LYS A 303 17.22 1.27 -1.59
N LEU A 304 16.92 2.41 -2.23
CA LEU A 304 17.89 3.18 -3.01
C LEU A 304 19.05 3.66 -2.12
N LEU A 305 18.75 4.26 -0.97
CA LEU A 305 19.74 4.74 -0.01
C LEU A 305 20.62 3.60 0.51
N SER A 306 20.03 2.47 0.93
CA SER A 306 20.76 1.30 1.45
C SER A 306 21.79 0.73 0.45
N ARG A 307 21.44 0.71 -0.85
CA ARG A 307 22.36 0.32 -1.93
C ARG A 307 23.51 1.31 -2.11
N ARG A 308 23.26 2.61 -1.92
CA ARG A 308 24.23 3.69 -2.18
C ARG A 308 25.10 4.00 -0.97
N LEU A 309 24.62 3.72 0.24
CA LEU A 309 25.29 4.07 1.49
C LEU A 309 26.74 3.58 1.57
N PRO A 310 27.11 2.35 1.16
CA PRO A 310 28.51 1.92 1.16
C PRO A 310 29.45 2.85 0.37
N ARG A 311 29.00 3.35 -0.78
CA ARG A 311 29.77 4.28 -1.63
C ARG A 311 29.83 5.67 -1.00
N ILE A 312 28.70 6.14 -0.48
CA ILE A 312 28.58 7.41 0.25
C ILE A 312 29.56 7.43 1.43
N LEU A 313 29.55 6.40 2.28
CA LEU A 313 30.43 6.30 3.45
C LEU A 313 31.91 6.21 3.09
N LYS A 314 32.25 5.60 1.94
CA LYS A 314 33.63 5.59 1.44
C LYS A 314 34.09 6.97 0.99
N LYS A 315 33.18 7.77 0.40
CA LYS A 315 33.47 9.11 -0.14
C LYS A 315 33.53 10.18 0.97
N PHE A 316 32.61 10.12 1.95
CA PHE A 316 32.42 11.18 2.95
C PHE A 316 32.79 10.69 4.36
N LYS A 317 33.93 11.16 4.88
CA LYS A 317 34.48 10.73 6.18
C LYS A 317 33.69 11.27 7.35
N GLU A 318 32.92 12.32 7.15
CA GLU A 318 32.04 12.99 8.12
C GLU A 318 30.94 12.04 8.59
N LEU A 319 30.57 11.05 7.76
CA LEU A 319 29.53 10.07 8.04
C LEU A 319 30.05 8.81 8.71
N LYS A 320 31.29 8.82 9.22
CA LYS A 320 31.90 7.65 9.88
C LYS A 320 31.14 7.15 11.10
N SER A 321 30.35 7.99 11.76
CA SER A 321 29.50 7.56 12.88
C SER A 321 28.55 6.43 12.49
N ILE A 322 28.12 6.38 11.23
CA ILE A 322 27.25 5.32 10.70
C ILE A 322 27.93 3.95 10.75
N TYR A 323 29.27 3.85 10.72
CA TYR A 323 29.97 2.57 10.86
C TYR A 323 29.77 1.91 12.24
N SER A 324 29.45 2.70 13.26
CA SER A 324 29.11 2.16 14.59
C SER A 324 27.72 1.50 14.63
N ILE A 325 26.89 1.78 13.63
CA ILE A 325 25.52 1.28 13.52
C ILE A 325 25.50 0.15 12.49
N ASN A 326 24.89 -0.97 12.84
CA ASN A 326 24.58 -2.00 11.85
C ASN A 326 23.40 -1.54 10.97
N TYR A 327 23.65 -0.59 10.07
CA TYR A 327 22.60 0.12 9.34
C TYR A 327 21.83 -0.80 8.37
N ARG A 328 22.43 -1.89 7.88
CA ARG A 328 21.77 -2.78 6.91
C ARG A 328 20.49 -3.44 7.46
N PRO A 329 20.51 -4.14 8.61
CA PRO A 329 19.30 -4.62 9.25
C PRO A 329 18.43 -3.48 9.78
N LEU A 330 19.02 -2.40 10.32
CA LEU A 330 18.26 -1.24 10.81
C LEU A 330 17.37 -0.64 9.71
N MET A 331 17.91 -0.51 8.49
CA MET A 331 17.20 -0.04 7.31
C MET A 331 16.04 -0.94 6.91
N LYS A 332 15.84 -2.15 7.48
CA LYS A 332 14.61 -2.93 7.25
C LYS A 332 13.43 -2.46 8.10
N TYR A 333 13.68 -1.73 9.17
CA TYR A 333 12.68 -1.26 10.12
C TYR A 333 12.18 0.17 9.85
N PHE A 334 12.78 0.88 8.90
CA PHE A 334 12.27 2.16 8.41
C PHE A 334 11.24 1.95 7.30
N SER A 335 10.14 2.70 7.31
CA SER A 335 9.46 3.11 6.07
C SER A 335 10.11 4.39 5.55
N ASP A 336 9.88 4.73 4.28
CA ASP A 336 10.36 5.99 3.72
C ASP A 336 9.77 7.19 4.49
N ILE A 337 8.49 7.13 4.86
CA ILE A 337 7.81 8.19 5.62
C ILE A 337 8.35 8.33 7.05
N ASP A 338 8.62 7.22 7.76
CA ASP A 338 9.24 7.25 9.10
C ASP A 338 10.66 7.82 9.04
N PHE A 339 11.42 7.44 8.01
CA PHE A 339 12.75 7.98 7.78
C PHE A 339 12.72 9.50 7.57
N PHE A 340 11.87 10.00 6.68
CA PHE A 340 11.81 11.43 6.38
C PHE A 340 11.13 12.25 7.47
N HIS A 341 10.20 11.67 8.25
CA HIS A 341 9.60 12.36 9.39
C HIS A 341 10.65 12.79 10.43
N ARG A 342 11.68 11.98 10.61
CA ARG A 342 12.79 12.27 11.54
C ARG A 342 13.85 13.19 10.97
N LEU A 343 13.98 13.23 9.63
CA LEU A 343 15.05 13.94 8.95
C LEU A 343 14.64 15.36 8.52
N LEU A 344 13.41 15.52 8.03
CA LEU A 344 12.89 16.77 7.50
C LEU A 344 12.39 17.66 8.64
N LYS A 345 12.68 18.96 8.55
CA LYS A 345 12.06 20.02 9.33
C LYS A 345 10.85 20.58 8.58
N GLU A 346 10.06 21.40 9.27
CA GLU A 346 9.00 22.17 8.64
C GLU A 346 9.54 22.97 7.44
N GLU A 347 8.74 23.10 6.38
CA GLU A 347 9.09 23.79 5.14
C GLU A 347 10.26 23.15 4.37
N GLU A 348 10.55 21.87 4.62
CA GLU A 348 11.55 21.12 3.87
C GLU A 348 10.92 19.98 3.06
N ARG A 349 11.61 19.60 1.99
CA ARG A 349 11.32 18.38 1.24
C ARG A 349 12.54 17.49 1.11
N SER A 350 12.31 16.21 0.87
CA SER A 350 13.35 15.28 0.45
C SER A 350 13.84 15.59 -0.97
N CYS A 351 14.98 15.01 -1.33
CA CYS A 351 15.36 14.86 -2.72
C CYS A 351 14.28 14.16 -3.54
N VAL A 352 14.23 14.49 -4.83
CA VAL A 352 13.40 13.78 -5.80
C VAL A 352 14.05 12.45 -6.21
N PHE A 353 13.27 11.38 -6.24
CA PHE A 353 13.70 10.08 -6.70
C PHE A 353 12.67 9.46 -7.63
N SER A 354 13.16 8.68 -8.59
CA SER A 354 12.32 7.98 -9.55
C SER A 354 11.74 6.72 -8.92
N ILE A 355 10.43 6.55 -9.07
CA ILE A 355 9.68 5.42 -8.53
C ILE A 355 10.00 4.16 -9.35
N ASN A 356 10.29 4.33 -10.65
CA ASN A 356 10.51 3.26 -11.62
C ASN A 356 11.83 2.49 -11.41
N SER A 357 12.78 3.06 -10.67
CA SER A 357 14.21 2.75 -10.81
C SER A 357 14.79 1.81 -9.75
N ALA A 358 14.05 1.50 -8.70
CA ALA A 358 14.52 0.48 -7.76
C ALA A 358 14.30 -0.91 -8.36
N GLY A 359 15.25 -1.83 -8.26
CA GLY A 359 15.08 -3.27 -8.57
C GLY A 359 14.01 -4.01 -7.72
N ASN A 360 13.05 -3.27 -7.17
CA ASN A 360 11.83 -3.68 -6.49
C ASN A 360 10.58 -3.09 -7.16
N SER A 361 10.74 -2.42 -8.29
CA SER A 361 9.65 -1.73 -8.94
C SER A 361 8.72 -2.80 -9.50
N TRP A 362 7.62 -2.96 -8.80
CA TRP A 362 6.43 -3.66 -9.25
C TRP A 362 6.06 -3.10 -10.65
N LEU A 363 6.26 -1.79 -10.87
CA LEU A 363 6.01 -1.10 -12.13
C LEU A 363 6.64 -1.77 -13.38
N PRO A 364 7.96 -1.97 -13.59
CA PRO A 364 8.49 -2.77 -14.70
C PRO A 364 7.83 -4.13 -14.91
N ARG A 365 7.48 -4.86 -13.85
CA ARG A 365 6.76 -6.14 -13.98
C ARG A 365 5.34 -5.90 -14.48
N GLN A 366 4.64 -4.90 -13.95
CA GLN A 366 3.34 -4.46 -14.42
C GLN A 366 3.38 -4.06 -15.89
N LEU A 367 4.40 -3.29 -16.29
CA LEU A 367 4.58 -2.84 -17.67
C LEU A 367 4.85 -4.01 -18.60
N GLN A 368 5.63 -5.01 -18.17
CA GLN A 368 5.85 -6.23 -18.94
C GLN A 368 4.54 -7.02 -19.12
N LEU A 369 3.75 -7.16 -18.06
CA LEU A 369 2.47 -7.88 -18.10
C LEU A 369 1.43 -7.14 -18.95
N ILE A 370 1.24 -5.84 -18.72
CA ILE A 370 0.37 -4.99 -19.53
C ILE A 370 0.80 -5.02 -20.99
N LYS A 371 2.11 -5.01 -21.29
CA LYS A 371 2.62 -5.10 -22.67
C LYS A 371 2.27 -6.42 -23.34
N LYS A 372 2.27 -7.53 -22.58
CA LYS A 372 1.87 -8.84 -23.08
C LYS A 372 0.37 -8.89 -23.39
N GLU A 373 -0.46 -8.35 -22.50
CA GLU A 373 -1.92 -8.36 -22.64
C GLU A 373 -2.43 -7.35 -23.70
N LEU A 374 -1.85 -6.15 -23.77
CA LEU A 374 -2.28 -5.08 -24.68
C LEU A 374 -1.62 -5.12 -26.08
N GLN A 375 -1.11 -6.26 -26.54
CA GLN A 375 -0.60 -6.52 -27.91
C GLN A 375 -0.07 -5.26 -28.65
N ASN A 376 1.10 -4.75 -28.24
CA ASN A 376 1.81 -3.57 -28.79
C ASN A 376 1.31 -2.15 -28.44
N GLU A 377 0.20 -1.95 -27.72
CA GLU A 377 -0.18 -0.62 -27.19
C GLU A 377 0.56 -0.22 -25.90
N GLY A 378 1.35 -1.15 -25.34
CA GLY A 378 2.05 -1.05 -24.05
C GLY A 378 3.24 -0.08 -23.99
N ILE A 379 3.39 0.83 -24.94
CA ILE A 379 4.49 1.82 -25.01
C ILE A 379 4.23 3.00 -24.06
N PHE A 380 3.00 3.26 -23.65
CA PHE A 380 2.67 4.55 -23.02
C PHE A 380 3.36 4.81 -21.68
N MET A 381 3.38 3.86 -20.75
CA MET A 381 4.11 4.02 -19.49
C MET A 381 5.64 4.07 -19.69
N SER A 382 6.11 3.68 -20.87
CA SER A 382 7.50 3.87 -21.27
C SER A 382 7.79 5.28 -21.77
N GLU A 383 6.79 6.14 -22.00
CA GLU A 383 6.97 7.54 -22.39
C GLU A 383 7.22 8.44 -21.18
N TYR A 384 6.74 8.05 -19.99
CA TYR A 384 6.85 8.85 -18.78
C TYR A 384 7.81 8.24 -17.75
N ARG A 385 8.34 9.10 -16.88
CA ARG A 385 8.99 8.74 -15.62
C ARG A 385 8.16 9.27 -14.47
N PHE A 386 8.03 8.46 -13.44
CA PHE A 386 7.31 8.83 -12.24
C PHE A 386 8.30 9.09 -11.12
N PHE A 387 8.06 10.16 -10.40
CA PHE A 387 8.93 10.67 -9.36
C PHE A 387 8.15 10.85 -8.08
N ALA A 388 8.87 10.76 -6.96
CA ALA A 388 8.36 11.07 -5.65
C ALA A 388 9.32 11.98 -4.88
N THR A 389 8.75 12.80 -4.02
CA THR A 389 9.43 13.54 -2.95
C THR A 389 8.56 13.50 -1.69
N TYR A 390 9.14 13.73 -0.52
CA TYR A 390 8.40 13.90 0.73
C TYR A 390 8.48 15.35 1.15
N LEU A 391 7.34 16.02 1.32
CA LEU A 391 7.24 17.38 1.85
C LEU A 391 6.86 17.31 3.34
N LYS A 392 7.47 18.12 4.19
CA LYS A 392 7.15 18.24 5.62
C LYS A 392 6.49 19.60 5.89
N PRO A 393 5.15 19.70 5.83
CA PRO A 393 4.45 20.98 5.96
C PRO A 393 4.35 21.48 7.41
N LEU A 394 4.41 20.55 8.38
CA LEU A 394 4.26 20.82 9.81
C LEU A 394 5.31 20.02 10.59
N GLU A 395 5.86 20.59 11.66
CA GLU A 395 6.86 19.92 12.50
C GLU A 395 6.35 18.60 13.12
N GLN A 396 5.11 18.58 13.63
CA GLN A 396 4.59 17.48 14.44
C GLN A 396 3.87 16.38 13.64
N ASP A 397 3.46 16.64 12.39
CA ASP A 397 2.79 15.63 11.55
C ASP A 397 3.78 14.89 10.63
N PHE A 398 3.36 13.77 10.06
CA PHE A 398 4.16 13.05 9.07
C PHE A 398 4.31 13.83 7.76
N PRO A 399 5.46 13.69 7.05
CA PRO A 399 5.61 14.23 5.71
C PRO A 399 4.57 13.65 4.75
N ILE A 400 4.13 14.46 3.80
CA ILE A 400 3.30 14.02 2.68
C ILE A 400 4.21 13.55 1.55
N ARG A 401 3.95 12.35 1.02
CA ARG A 401 4.60 11.93 -0.22
C ARG A 401 3.86 12.55 -1.39
N LEU A 402 4.60 13.32 -2.18
CA LEU A 402 4.12 13.94 -3.42
C LEU A 402 4.65 13.14 -4.60
N GLU A 403 3.74 12.67 -5.45
CA GLU A 403 4.05 11.97 -6.70
C GLU A 403 3.70 12.81 -7.91
N PHE A 404 4.51 12.70 -8.95
CA PHE A 404 4.28 13.39 -10.22
C PHE A 404 4.97 12.63 -11.37
N PHE A 405 4.62 12.98 -12.60
CA PHE A 405 5.22 12.38 -13.79
C PHE A 405 5.86 13.43 -14.70
N MET A 406 6.80 13.00 -15.54
CA MET A 406 7.38 13.80 -16.62
C MET A 406 7.61 12.93 -17.85
N ASN A 407 7.45 13.51 -19.04
CA ASN A 407 7.78 12.85 -20.29
C ASN A 407 9.31 12.67 -20.39
N LYS A 408 9.75 11.43 -20.65
CA LYS A 408 11.17 11.04 -20.72
C LYS A 408 11.99 11.92 -21.65
N ARG A 409 11.38 12.41 -22.74
CA ARG A 409 12.05 13.27 -23.72
C ARG A 409 12.41 14.64 -23.15
N HIS A 410 11.72 15.07 -22.09
CA HIS A 410 11.87 16.36 -21.44
C HIS A 410 12.45 16.24 -20.03
N VAL A 411 12.95 15.07 -19.62
CA VAL A 411 13.55 14.90 -18.29
C VAL A 411 15.04 15.23 -18.35
N ASP A 412 15.40 16.35 -17.75
CA ASP A 412 16.77 16.68 -17.36
C ASP A 412 16.80 17.13 -15.89
N VAL A 413 17.99 17.30 -15.31
CA VAL A 413 18.16 17.62 -13.89
C VAL A 413 17.53 18.98 -13.55
N LYS A 414 17.63 19.96 -14.45
CA LYS A 414 17.11 21.32 -14.22
C LYS A 414 15.59 21.32 -14.28
N SER A 415 14.99 20.79 -15.35
CA SER A 415 13.53 20.71 -15.49
C SER A 415 12.87 19.89 -14.37
N LEU A 416 13.50 18.80 -13.94
CA LEU A 416 13.03 18.00 -12.81
C LEU A 416 13.05 18.80 -11.50
N LYS A 417 14.14 19.53 -11.23
CA LYS A 417 14.27 20.39 -10.04
C LYS A 417 13.23 21.50 -10.03
N GLU A 418 13.03 22.17 -11.17
CA GLU A 418 12.02 23.23 -11.32
C GLU A 418 10.60 22.68 -11.06
N LYS A 419 10.27 21.53 -11.65
CA LYS A 419 8.95 20.91 -11.47
C LYS A 419 8.69 20.48 -10.03
N VAL A 420 9.64 19.79 -9.37
CA VAL A 420 9.46 19.36 -7.98
C VAL A 420 9.38 20.54 -7.02
N MET A 421 10.14 21.62 -7.27
CA MET A 421 10.04 22.85 -6.48
C MET A 421 8.69 23.53 -6.66
N SER A 422 8.19 23.66 -7.89
CA SER A 422 6.87 24.23 -8.16
C SER A 422 5.77 23.45 -7.43
N ILE A 423 5.78 22.12 -7.52
CA ILE A 423 4.82 21.26 -6.83
C ILE A 423 4.91 21.44 -5.31
N ALA A 424 6.11 21.34 -4.73
CA ALA A 424 6.28 21.45 -3.28
C ALA A 424 5.86 22.84 -2.75
N SER A 425 6.22 23.91 -3.46
CA SER A 425 5.90 25.29 -3.11
C SER A 425 4.39 25.55 -3.21
N LEU A 426 3.70 24.93 -4.16
CA LEU A 426 2.25 24.98 -4.31
C LEU A 426 1.53 24.21 -3.20
N MET A 427 2.02 23.01 -2.86
CA MET A 427 1.40 22.15 -1.85
C MET A 427 1.59 22.68 -0.43
N LEU A 428 2.72 23.32 -0.13
CA LEU A 428 3.05 23.80 1.21
C LEU A 428 1.96 24.69 1.86
N PRO A 429 1.47 25.79 1.25
CA PRO A 429 0.48 26.66 1.89
C PRO A 429 -0.89 26.01 2.08
N ILE A 430 -1.30 25.08 1.20
CA ILE A 430 -2.57 24.36 1.35
C ILE A 430 -2.48 23.19 2.35
N SER A 431 -1.27 22.77 2.70
CA SER A 431 -0.98 21.70 3.65
C SER A 431 -0.57 22.19 5.05
N SER A 432 -0.10 23.44 5.18
CA SER A 432 0.34 24.03 6.46
C SER A 432 -0.71 24.92 7.11
N ARG A 433 -1.88 25.09 6.47
CA ARG A 433 -2.90 26.04 6.91
C ARG A 433 -3.51 25.70 8.28
N PHE A 434 -3.62 24.42 8.61
CA PHE A 434 -4.04 23.92 9.91
C PHE A 434 -2.83 23.39 10.67
N LYS A 435 -2.68 23.76 11.95
CA LYS A 435 -1.52 23.35 12.76
C LYS A 435 -1.56 21.88 13.18
N ASP A 436 -2.73 21.25 13.12
CA ASP A 436 -2.96 19.92 13.69
C ASP A 436 -2.79 18.79 12.66
N PHE A 437 -2.84 19.09 11.35
CA PHE A 437 -2.68 18.08 10.31
C PHE A 437 -2.16 18.69 9.00
N ALA A 438 -1.25 17.97 8.34
CA ALA A 438 -0.56 18.40 7.13
C ALA A 438 -1.38 18.24 5.84
N MET A 439 -2.54 17.57 5.89
CA MET A 439 -3.30 17.18 4.70
C MET A 439 -3.76 18.39 3.90
N PRO A 440 -3.64 18.39 2.55
CA PRO A 440 -4.08 19.51 1.73
C PRO A 440 -5.57 19.81 1.94
N ILE A 441 -5.91 21.07 2.17
CA ILE A 441 -7.31 21.47 2.43
C ILE A 441 -8.27 21.02 1.32
N PRO A 442 -7.96 21.19 0.02
CA PRO A 442 -8.86 20.74 -1.03
C PRO A 442 -9.13 19.22 -0.99
N GLN A 443 -8.14 18.43 -0.57
CA GLN A 443 -8.27 16.98 -0.41
C GLN A 443 -9.16 16.62 0.79
N LEU A 444 -9.01 17.31 1.93
CA LEU A 444 -9.89 17.13 3.08
C LEU A 444 -11.36 17.42 2.72
N GLU A 445 -11.61 18.50 1.99
CA GLU A 445 -12.97 18.84 1.55
C GLU A 445 -13.51 17.78 0.59
N ALA A 446 -12.70 17.29 -0.36
CA ALA A 446 -13.12 16.21 -1.27
C ALA A 446 -13.50 14.95 -0.50
N HIS A 447 -12.69 14.56 0.48
CA HIS A 447 -12.94 13.42 1.36
C HIS A 447 -14.24 13.54 2.14
N LEU A 448 -14.46 14.68 2.80
CA LEU A 448 -15.68 14.93 3.56
C LEU A 448 -16.93 14.92 2.68
N ARG A 449 -16.81 15.35 1.42
CA ARG A 449 -17.92 15.41 0.47
C ARG A 449 -18.21 14.07 -0.20
N CYS A 450 -17.20 13.26 -0.49
CA CYS A 450 -17.38 11.98 -1.14
C CYS A 450 -17.85 10.89 -0.18
N LYS A 451 -17.60 11.03 1.13
CA LYS A 451 -17.88 10.04 2.17
C LYS A 451 -19.30 9.47 2.11
N LEU A 452 -19.39 8.16 1.89
CA LEU A 452 -20.63 7.39 1.95
C LEU A 452 -20.81 6.76 3.33
N SER A 453 -22.06 6.67 3.77
CA SER A 453 -22.48 6.08 5.04
C SER A 453 -23.17 4.73 4.82
N ASN A 454 -23.25 3.92 5.88
CA ASN A 454 -24.01 2.67 5.83
C ASN A 454 -25.51 2.92 5.54
N SER A 455 -26.07 4.04 6.00
CA SER A 455 -27.45 4.43 5.68
C SER A 455 -27.71 4.67 4.19
N ASP A 456 -26.69 5.12 3.44
CA ASP A 456 -26.81 5.36 1.99
C ASP A 456 -27.05 4.02 1.26
N ILE A 457 -26.22 3.01 1.55
CA ILE A 457 -26.39 1.68 0.95
C ILE A 457 -27.64 0.97 1.48
N ASP A 458 -28.01 1.15 2.75
CA ASP A 458 -29.21 0.54 3.32
C ASP A 458 -30.48 0.99 2.58
N THR A 459 -30.54 2.25 2.16
CA THR A 459 -31.63 2.76 1.33
C THR A 459 -31.72 2.03 -0.01
N ILE A 460 -30.57 1.84 -0.67
CA ILE A 460 -30.49 1.07 -1.92
C ILE A 460 -30.89 -0.39 -1.70
N MET A 461 -30.43 -1.00 -0.61
CA MET A 461 -30.76 -2.38 -0.26
C MET A 461 -32.25 -2.58 -0.03
N ASN A 462 -32.90 -1.66 0.67
CA ASN A 462 -34.35 -1.72 0.91
C ASN A 462 -35.15 -1.60 -0.39
N ILE A 463 -34.71 -0.75 -1.33
CA ILE A 463 -35.32 -0.62 -2.66
C ILE A 463 -35.12 -1.91 -3.46
N LEU A 464 -33.89 -2.45 -3.44
CA LEU A 464 -33.55 -3.68 -4.15
C LEU A 464 -34.36 -4.87 -3.63
N GLU A 465 -34.47 -5.03 -2.32
CA GLU A 465 -35.26 -6.10 -1.69
C GLU A 465 -36.73 -6.06 -2.12
N ARG A 466 -37.33 -4.86 -2.14
CA ARG A 466 -38.71 -4.66 -2.62
C ARG A 466 -38.86 -5.06 -4.09
N LYS A 467 -37.90 -4.66 -4.93
CA LYS A 467 -37.91 -4.99 -6.37
C LYS A 467 -37.74 -6.49 -6.61
N ILE A 468 -36.78 -7.14 -5.95
CA ILE A 468 -36.59 -8.59 -6.03
C ILE A 468 -37.86 -9.32 -5.58
N THR A 469 -38.48 -8.89 -4.49
CA THR A 469 -39.73 -9.49 -4.00
C THR A 469 -40.85 -9.38 -5.03
N GLN A 470 -40.99 -8.22 -5.67
CA GLN A 470 -41.97 -8.00 -6.72
C GLN A 470 -41.73 -8.90 -7.95
N GLU A 471 -40.48 -8.98 -8.42
CA GLU A 471 -40.11 -9.83 -9.56
C GLU A 471 -40.32 -11.33 -9.27
N LEU A 472 -39.96 -11.80 -8.08
CA LEU A 472 -40.19 -13.19 -7.69
C LEU A 472 -41.68 -13.53 -7.61
N MET A 473 -42.52 -12.60 -7.15
CA MET A 473 -43.98 -12.77 -7.17
C MET A 473 -44.52 -12.84 -8.60
N ASN A 474 -44.02 -12.02 -9.51
CA ASN A 474 -44.43 -12.05 -10.92
C ASN A 474 -44.00 -13.37 -11.58
N TYR A 475 -42.75 -13.78 -11.40
CA TYR A 475 -42.23 -15.04 -11.90
C TYR A 475 -43.02 -16.25 -11.39
N SER A 476 -43.38 -16.25 -10.10
CA SER A 476 -44.21 -17.31 -9.51
C SER A 476 -45.59 -17.39 -10.17
N LYS A 477 -46.23 -16.24 -10.46
CA LYS A 477 -47.52 -16.19 -11.16
C LYS A 477 -47.41 -16.69 -12.61
N GLU A 478 -46.37 -16.31 -13.33
CA GLU A 478 -46.11 -16.79 -14.69
C GLU A 478 -45.89 -18.30 -14.72
N LEU A 479 -45.11 -18.82 -13.77
CA LEU A 479 -44.89 -20.25 -13.63
C LEU A 479 -46.21 -20.98 -13.38
N LEU A 480 -47.05 -20.48 -12.48
CA LEU A 480 -48.38 -21.04 -12.20
C LEU A 480 -49.32 -20.98 -13.40
N TYR A 481 -49.30 -19.88 -14.15
CA TYR A 481 -50.10 -19.74 -15.37
C TYR A 481 -49.66 -20.72 -16.46
N ASN A 482 -48.36 -20.90 -16.65
CA ASN A 482 -47.82 -21.89 -17.58
C ASN A 482 -48.06 -23.35 -17.12
N ILE A 483 -48.05 -23.60 -15.81
CA ILE A 483 -48.37 -24.92 -15.23
C ILE A 483 -49.88 -25.20 -15.27
N SER A 484 -50.76 -24.20 -15.37
CA SER A 484 -52.21 -24.44 -15.52
C SER A 484 -52.59 -25.12 -16.85
N ASN A 485 -51.66 -25.20 -17.82
CA ASN A 485 -51.77 -26.07 -19.00
C ASN A 485 -51.27 -27.53 -18.78
N LEU A 486 -50.74 -27.84 -17.60
CA LEU A 486 -50.31 -29.17 -17.19
C LEU A 486 -51.18 -29.64 -16.01
N LYS A 487 -51.99 -30.68 -16.23
CA LYS A 487 -52.82 -31.32 -15.18
C LYS A 487 -51.94 -31.76 -13.99
N GLY A 488 -51.81 -30.93 -12.95
CA GLY A 488 -51.04 -31.26 -11.74
C GLY A 488 -50.77 -30.11 -10.72
N VAL A 489 -51.45 -28.97 -10.85
CA VAL A 489 -51.14 -27.69 -10.15
C VAL A 489 -51.20 -27.78 -8.61
N GLU A 490 -52.03 -28.65 -8.03
CA GLU A 490 -52.24 -28.68 -6.57
C GLU A 490 -50.99 -29.04 -5.73
N LYS A 491 -49.95 -29.63 -6.34
CA LYS A 491 -48.72 -30.00 -5.61
C LYS A 491 -47.69 -28.88 -5.54
N PHE A 492 -47.67 -27.93 -6.47
CA PHE A 492 -46.60 -26.94 -6.57
C PHE A 492 -46.75 -25.78 -5.58
N ASP A 493 -47.98 -25.28 -5.39
CA ASP A 493 -48.27 -24.27 -4.36
C ASP A 493 -47.96 -24.79 -2.95
N SER A 494 -48.26 -26.07 -2.70
CA SER A 494 -47.91 -26.74 -1.44
C SER A 494 -46.39 -26.83 -1.22
N PHE A 495 -45.59 -26.91 -2.29
CA PHE A 495 -44.14 -27.05 -2.24
C PHE A 495 -43.45 -25.73 -1.90
N LEU A 496 -43.85 -24.62 -2.54
CA LEU A 496 -43.28 -23.29 -2.25
C LEU A 496 -43.64 -22.80 -0.83
N LEU A 497 -44.87 -23.07 -0.37
CA LEU A 497 -45.31 -22.78 1.00
C LEU A 497 -44.59 -23.65 2.04
N LYS A 498 -44.37 -24.95 1.78
CA LYS A 498 -43.64 -25.85 2.70
C LYS A 498 -42.13 -25.59 2.78
N LYS A 499 -41.50 -25.09 1.70
CA LYS A 499 -40.03 -24.92 1.63
C LYS A 499 -39.55 -23.52 1.98
N HIS A 500 -40.42 -22.63 2.49
CA HIS A 500 -40.07 -21.28 2.94
C HIS A 500 -39.40 -20.37 1.89
N PHE A 501 -39.63 -20.59 0.59
CA PHE A 501 -39.02 -19.78 -0.46
C PHE A 501 -39.61 -18.35 -0.55
N LEU A 502 -40.81 -18.10 0.01
CA LEU A 502 -41.55 -16.84 -0.17
C LEU A 502 -42.07 -16.20 1.14
N ILE A 503 -41.67 -16.69 2.32
CA ILE A 503 -42.05 -16.03 3.57
C ILE A 503 -40.92 -15.07 3.95
N PRO A 504 -41.11 -13.73 3.92
CA PRO A 504 -40.19 -12.84 4.60
C PRO A 504 -40.22 -13.24 6.07
N LYS A 505 -39.07 -13.68 6.62
CA LYS A 505 -38.96 -13.98 8.05
C LYS A 505 -39.56 -12.78 8.79
N LYS A 506 -40.66 -13.03 9.52
CA LYS A 506 -41.26 -12.05 10.45
C LYS A 506 -40.11 -11.40 11.21
N ARG A 507 -40.01 -10.07 11.17
CA ARG A 507 -39.09 -9.27 11.98
C ARG A 507 -39.01 -9.89 13.39
N GLU A 508 -37.88 -10.48 13.72
CA GLU A 508 -37.54 -10.77 15.10
C GLU A 508 -37.49 -9.40 15.79
N ARG A 509 -38.49 -9.11 16.63
CA ARG A 509 -38.41 -7.99 17.56
C ARG A 509 -37.26 -8.33 18.50
N TYR A 510 -36.18 -7.58 18.43
CA TYR A 510 -35.18 -7.57 19.49
C TYR A 510 -35.91 -7.23 20.81
N PRO A 511 -35.64 -7.97 21.90
CA PRO A 511 -36.11 -7.55 23.22
C PRO A 511 -35.46 -6.21 23.57
N LEU A 512 -36.29 -5.31 24.11
CA LEU A 512 -35.95 -3.96 24.57
C LEU A 512 -34.77 -3.96 25.56
#